data_AF-A0A3B0TRJ6-F1
#
_entry.id   AF-A0A3B0TRJ6-F1
#
_cell.length_a   1.000
_cell.length_b   1.000
_cell.length_c   1.000
_cell.angle_alpha   90.00
_cell.angle_beta   90.00
_cell.angle_gamma   90.00
#
_symmetry.space_group_name_H-M   'P 1'
#
loop_
_entity.id
_entity.type
_entity.pdbx_description
1 polymer ?
#
loop_
_entity_poly.entity_id
_entity_poly.type
_entity_poly.pdbx_seq_one_letter_code
_entity_poly.pdbx_strand_id
1 'polypeptide(L)' 'MIRFRGAVLRKAGLPRPYVESRPLEIVELELPDPGPGEVLVKVGAASLCRSDLSVV' A
#
# COMPACT_ATOMS: atom_id res chain seq x y z
N MET A 1 10.04 3.41 16.14
CA MET A 1 8.66 3.26 15.61
C MET A 1 8.31 4.46 14.74
N ILE A 2 8.19 4.24 13.44
CA ILE A 2 7.93 5.26 12.42
C ILE A 2 6.47 5.21 12.01
N ARG A 3 5.84 6.37 11.85
CA ARG A 3 4.43 6.49 11.45
C ARG A 3 4.32 7.15 10.08
N PHE A 4 3.53 6.57 9.18
CA PHE A 4 3.41 7.01 7.79
C PHE A 4 2.03 6.69 7.22
N ARG A 5 1.67 7.31 6.08
CA ARG A 5 0.43 6.97 5.34
C ARG A 5 0.74 5.97 4.23
N GLY A 6 -0.07 4.92 4.14
CA GLY A 6 0.01 3.91 3.08
C GLY A 6 -1.35 3.65 2.44
N ALA A 7 -1.33 3.19 1.18
CA ALA A 7 -2.52 2.65 0.52
C ALA A 7 -2.64 1.16 0.81
N VAL A 8 -3.76 0.74 1.42
CA VAL A 8 -3.99 -0.63 1.86
C VAL A 8 -5.19 -1.23 1.13
N LEU A 9 -4.99 -2.40 0.54
CA LEU A 9 -6.06 -3.25 0.01
C LEU A 9 -6.62 -4.08 1.17
N ARG A 10 -7.78 -3.70 1.71
CA ARG A 10 -8.44 -4.44 2.80
C ARG A 10 -9.17 -5.69 2.29
N LYS A 11 -9.75 -5.60 1.10
CA LYS A 11 -10.53 -6.67 0.47
C LYS A 11 -10.22 -6.70 -1.03
N ALA A 12 -9.73 -7.85 -1.49
CA ALA A 12 -9.51 -8.14 -2.90
C ALA A 12 -10.82 -8.49 -3.62
N GLY A 13 -10.81 -8.33 -4.95
CA GLY A 13 -11.89 -8.78 -5.83
C GLY A 13 -13.08 -7.83 -5.87
N LEU A 14 -12.88 -6.55 -5.55
CA LEU A 14 -13.92 -5.55 -5.68
C LEU A 14 -14.22 -5.30 -7.17
N PRO A 15 -15.48 -5.10 -7.56
CA PRO A 15 -15.83 -4.98 -8.97
C PRO A 15 -15.28 -3.69 -9.58
N ARG A 16 -15.05 -3.71 -10.89
CA ARG A 16 -14.80 -2.50 -11.68
C ARG A 16 -16.11 -1.75 -11.93
N PRO A 17 -16.08 -0.41 -12.08
CA PRO A 17 -14.88 0.44 -12.11
C PRO A 17 -14.38 0.82 -10.69
N TYR A 18 -13.06 0.86 -10.49
CA TYR A 18 -12.45 1.10 -9.17
C TYR A 18 -12.66 2.51 -8.61
N VAL A 19 -13.09 3.46 -9.45
CA VAL A 19 -13.52 4.80 -8.97
C VAL A 19 -14.77 4.70 -8.09
N GLU A 20 -15.62 3.71 -8.33
CA GLU A 20 -16.84 3.46 -7.56
C GLU A 20 -16.56 2.51 -6.39
N SER A 21 -15.89 1.38 -6.64
CA SER A 21 -15.66 0.36 -5.61
C SER A 21 -14.53 0.68 -4.63
N ARG A 22 -13.64 1.63 -4.99
CA ARG A 22 -12.59 2.21 -4.15
C ARG A 22 -11.85 1.16 -3.30
N PRO A 23 -11.14 0.20 -3.92
CA PRO A 23 -10.57 -0.95 -3.22
C PRO A 23 -9.40 -0.62 -2.29
N LEU A 24 -8.74 0.53 -2.49
CA LEU A 24 -7.61 0.97 -1.68
C LEU A 24 -8.05 2.07 -0.70
N GLU A 25 -7.66 1.89 0.56
CA GLU A 25 -7.85 2.87 1.63
C GLU A 25 -6.52 3.50 2.00
N ILE A 26 -6.50 4.83 2.16
CA ILE A 26 -5.32 5.52 2.72
C ILE A 26 -5.43 5.49 4.24
N VAL A 27 -4.49 4.83 4.89
CA VAL A 27 -4.49 4.64 6.35
C VAL A 27 -3.14 5.04 6.95
N GLU A 28 -3.16 5.43 8.22
CA GLU A 28 -1.95 5.61 9.01
C GLU A 28 -1.45 4.24 9.48
N LEU A 29 -0.15 3.99 9.28
CA LEU A 29 0.53 2.75 9.61
C LEU A 29 1.74 3.05 10.48
N GLU A 30 2.10 2.09 11.31
CA GLU A 30 3.29 2.13 12.16
C GLU A 30 4.25 1.01 11.74
N LEU A 31 5.54 1.34 11.63
CA LEU A 31 6.61 0.41 11.32
C LEU A 31 7.61 0.36 12.49
N PRO A 32 8.12 -0.82 12.88
CA PRO A 32 9.28 -0.92 13.74
C PRO A 32 10.53 -0.35 13.04
N ASP A 33 11.59 -0.17 13.82
CA ASP A 33 12.90 0.20 13.28
C ASP A 33 13.47 -1.01 12.49
N PRO A 34 14.25 -0.78 11.41
CA PRO A 34 14.74 -1.86 10.56
C PRO A 34 15.65 -2.83 11.33
N GLY A 35 15.54 -4.12 11.02
CA GLY A 35 16.39 -5.16 11.57
C GLY A 35 17.81 -5.18 10.96
N PRO A 36 18.69 -6.08 11.42
CA PRO A 36 20.03 -6.24 10.85
C PRO A 36 19.98 -6.53 9.35
N GLY A 37 20.61 -5.67 8.55
CA GLY A 37 20.66 -5.80 7.08
C GLY A 37 19.47 -5.19 6.33
N GLU A 38 18.47 -4.66 7.04
CA GLU A 38 17.34 -3.96 6.44
C GLU A 38 17.59 -2.44 6.34
N VAL A 39 16.89 -1.79 5.42
CA VAL A 39 16.92 -0.33 5.28
C VAL A 39 15.51 0.24 5.29
N LEU A 40 15.36 1.39 5.94
CA LEU A 40 14.13 2.16 5.88
C LEU A 40 14.21 3.15 4.71
N VAL A 41 13.28 3.04 3.77
CA VAL A 41 13.21 3.92 2.61
C VAL A 41 11.99 4.83 2.70
N LYS A 42 12.21 6.14 2.65
CA LYS A 42 11.13 7.11 2.46
C LYS A 42 10.76 7.16 0.98
N VAL A 43 9.62 6.57 0.62
CA VAL A 43 9.11 6.53 -0.75
C VAL A 43 8.76 7.95 -1.23
N GLY A 44 9.39 8.42 -2.31
CA GLY A 44 9.08 9.71 -2.95
C GLY A 44 7.95 9.60 -3.98
N ALA A 45 7.90 8.50 -4.72
CA ALA A 45 6.84 8.16 -5.67
C ALA A 45 6.77 6.64 -5.87
N ALA A 46 5.61 6.14 -6.27
CA ALA A 46 5.38 4.76 -6.70
C ALA A 46 4.46 4.76 -7.94
N SER A 47 4.57 3.74 -8.78
CA SER A 47 3.72 3.52 -9.94
C SER A 47 2.97 2.19 -9.82
N LEU A 48 1.95 2.00 -10.66
CA LEU A 48 1.22 0.73 -10.74
C LEU A 48 1.92 -0.22 -11.72
N CYS A 49 2.09 -1.46 -11.31
CA CYS A 49 2.52 -2.56 -12.14
C CYS A 49 1.33 -3.48 -12.47
N ARG A 50 1.52 -4.35 -13.47
CA ARG A 50 0.53 -5.38 -13.83
C ARG A 50 0.26 -6.34 -12.66
N SER A 51 1.28 -6.66 -11.86
CA SER A 51 1.12 -7.57 -10.71
C SER A 51 0.19 -6.99 -9.65
N ASP A 52 0.24 -5.67 -9.41
CA ASP A 52 -0.62 -5.02 -8.42
C ASP A 52 -2.10 -5.18 -8.82
N LEU A 53 -2.40 -5.03 -10.11
CA LEU A 53 -3.75 -5.17 -10.63
C LEU A 53 -4.28 -6.61 -10.66
N SER A 54 -3.42 -7.61 -10.47
CA SER A 54 -3.83 -9.02 -10.45
C SER A 54 -4.53 -9.43 -9.15
N VAL A 55 -4.36 -8.63 -8.09
CA VAL A 55 -4.88 -8.93 -6.74
C VAL A 55 -5.98 -7.96 -6.28
N VAL A 56 -6.25 -6.89 -7.03
CA VAL A 56 -7.23 -5.84 -6.67
C VAL A 56 -8.65 -6.24 -7.04
#